data_AF-A0A672FYQ3-F1
#
_entry.id   AF-A0A672FYQ3-F1
#
_cell.length_a   1.000
_cell.length_b   1.000
_cell.length_c   1.000
_cell.angle_alpha   90.00
_cell.angle_beta   90.00
_cell.angle_gamma   90.00
#
_symmetry.space_group_name_H-M   'P 1'
#
loop_
_entity.id
_entity.type
_entity.pdbx_description
1 polymer ?
#
loop_
_entity_poly.entity_id
_entity_poly.type
_entity_poly.pdbx_seq_one_letter_code
_entity_poly.pdbx_strand_id
1 'polypeptide(L)'
;LFGTEPSMFIFFMKIEPNSGLRPIKRNSEMKYLSCSLRLNNNNITDLHDLPKIVSYFLAEPLRLAWLDLSFNKITHIDEVLCQLQELRVLYLHGNNILILSEVDRLGTLPYLHSITLHGNAIEANKTYRNRVISVLPQLKSMDFSAVTRDERVMAKIWHHSNNRRRSKETLQ
;
A
#
# COMPACT_ATOMS: atom_id res chain seq x y z
N LEU A 1 22.05 -13.87 23.83
CA LEU A 1 20.72 -13.35 24.22
C LEU A 1 20.45 -12.12 23.36
N PHE A 2 20.03 -12.34 22.11
CA PHE A 2 19.66 -11.23 21.22
C PHE A 2 18.29 -10.74 21.66
N GLY A 3 18.24 -9.50 22.14
CA GLY A 3 16.98 -8.83 22.45
C GLY A 3 16.13 -8.79 21.19
N THR A 4 14.98 -9.43 21.24
CA THR A 4 13.94 -9.29 20.23
C THR A 4 13.48 -7.84 20.26
N GLU A 5 13.74 -7.09 19.19
CA GLU A 5 13.03 -5.85 18.91
C GLU A 5 11.52 -6.08 19.16
N PRO A 6 10.83 -5.21 19.92
CA PRO A 6 9.39 -5.36 20.13
C PRO A 6 8.69 -5.39 18.78
N SER A 7 7.80 -6.36 18.56
CA SER A 7 7.04 -6.40 17.31
C SER A 7 6.26 -5.10 17.11
N MET A 8 6.07 -4.70 15.85
CA MET A 8 5.31 -3.50 15.49
C MET A 8 3.97 -3.45 16.23
N PHE A 9 3.29 -4.60 16.39
CA PHE A 9 2.04 -4.69 17.13
C PHE A 9 2.15 -4.24 18.60
N ILE A 10 3.20 -4.68 19.32
CA ILE A 10 3.39 -4.33 20.74
C ILE A 10 3.63 -2.82 20.91
N PHE A 11 4.38 -2.21 19.99
CA PHE A 11 4.62 -0.77 20.00
C PHE A 11 3.30 0.02 19.86
N PHE A 12 2.48 -0.33 18.86
CA PHE A 12 1.22 0.37 18.61
C PHE A 12 0.16 0.17 19.69
N MET A 13 0.14 -0.97 20.39
CA MET A 13 -0.79 -1.18 21.51
C MET A 13 -0.62 -0.18 22.66
N LYS A 14 0.58 0.40 22.81
CA LYS A 14 0.91 1.35 23.87
C LYS A 14 0.67 2.81 23.49
N ILE A 15 0.27 3.08 22.26
CA ILE A 15 0.13 4.43 21.71
C ILE A 15 -1.34 4.81 21.66
N GLU A 16 -1.66 6.00 22.17
CA GLU A 16 -2.96 6.62 21.94
C GLU A 16 -2.95 7.33 20.57
N PRO A 17 -3.92 7.03 19.68
CA PRO A 17 -4.05 7.76 18.43
C PRO A 17 -4.26 9.26 18.68
N ASN A 18 -3.62 10.10 17.86
CA ASN A 18 -3.72 11.55 17.97
C ASN A 18 -5.18 12.01 18.05
N SER A 19 -5.48 12.84 19.05
CA SER A 19 -6.76 13.53 19.20
C SER A 19 -6.87 14.62 18.13
N GLY A 20 -7.41 14.24 16.97
CA GLY A 20 -7.76 15.21 15.93
C GLY A 20 -8.81 16.21 16.43
N LEU A 21 -9.01 17.29 15.67
CA LEU A 21 -10.00 18.35 15.96
C LEU A 21 -11.44 17.86 16.17
N ARG A 22 -11.76 16.66 15.68
CA ARG A 22 -13.05 15.99 15.88
C ARG A 22 -12.80 14.61 16.51
N PRO A 23 -13.38 14.31 17.69
CA PRO A 23 -13.28 13.00 18.30
C PRO A 23 -13.84 11.92 17.36
N ILE A 24 -13.06 10.87 17.12
CA ILE A 24 -13.51 9.72 16.35
C ILE A 24 -14.40 8.87 17.25
N LYS A 25 -15.60 8.53 16.76
CA LYS A 25 -16.55 7.69 17.51
C LYS A 25 -15.95 6.30 17.75
N ARG A 26 -16.24 5.72 18.91
CA ARG A 26 -15.87 4.35 19.27
C ARG A 26 -17.12 3.50 19.53
N ASN A 27 -17.01 2.19 19.33
CA ASN A 27 -18.04 1.22 19.71
C ASN A 27 -17.92 0.84 21.21
N SER A 28 -18.77 -0.08 21.68
CA SER A 28 -18.75 -0.60 23.06
C SER A 28 -17.45 -1.31 23.45
N GLU A 29 -16.66 -1.76 22.48
CA GLU A 29 -15.35 -2.38 22.68
C GLU A 29 -14.20 -1.36 22.63
N MET A 30 -14.51 -0.07 22.64
CA MET A 30 -13.53 1.02 22.52
C MET A 30 -12.73 1.04 21.19
N LYS A 31 -13.21 0.34 20.16
CA LYS A 31 -12.63 0.37 18.82
C LYS A 31 -13.19 1.52 18.00
N TYR A 32 -12.37 2.09 17.13
CA TYR A 32 -12.74 3.24 16.30
C TYR A 32 -13.67 2.85 15.16
N LEU A 33 -14.75 3.62 15.00
CA LEU A 33 -15.66 3.57 13.86
C LEU A 33 -15.08 4.40 12.70
N SER A 34 -13.97 3.92 12.14
CA SER A 34 -13.22 4.59 11.07
C SER A 34 -12.90 3.60 9.95
N CYS A 35 -12.86 4.10 8.72
CA CYS A 35 -12.36 3.39 7.54
C CYS A 35 -10.97 3.90 7.12
N SER A 36 -10.30 4.66 7.98
CA SER A 36 -9.01 5.29 7.69
C SER A 36 -8.03 5.05 8.83
N LEU A 37 -6.79 4.72 8.47
CA LEU A 37 -5.70 4.50 9.41
C LEU A 37 -4.43 5.23 8.92
N ARG A 38 -3.82 6.03 9.80
CA ARG A 38 -2.56 6.75 9.57
C ARG A 38 -1.48 6.14 10.43
N LEU A 39 -0.44 5.61 9.78
CA LEU A 39 0.75 5.03 10.38
C LEU A 39 2.02 5.69 9.80
N ASN A 40 1.89 6.88 9.22
CA ASN A 40 2.99 7.61 8.62
C ASN A 40 3.96 8.18 9.65
N ASN A 41 5.21 8.46 9.23
CA ASN A 41 6.29 8.96 10.09
C ASN A 41 6.61 8.04 11.28
N ASN A 42 6.69 6.73 11.02
CA ASN A 42 7.14 5.74 12.00
C ASN A 42 8.40 5.01 11.49
N ASN A 43 8.82 3.97 12.21
CA ASN A 43 9.97 3.12 11.85
C ASN A 43 9.52 1.75 11.30
N ILE A 44 8.36 1.66 10.66
CA ILE A 44 7.81 0.39 10.17
C ILE A 44 8.71 -0.15 9.05
N THR A 45 9.23 -1.36 9.21
CA THR A 45 10.07 -2.05 8.22
C THR A 45 9.31 -3.12 7.42
N ASP A 46 8.27 -3.68 8.02
CA ASP A 46 7.52 -4.82 7.53
C ASP A 46 6.05 -4.72 7.97
N LEU A 47 5.17 -5.50 7.31
CA LEU A 47 3.72 -5.39 7.49
C LEU A 47 3.08 -6.65 8.07
N HIS A 48 3.85 -7.64 8.52
CA HIS A 48 3.29 -8.93 8.99
C HIS A 48 2.22 -8.78 10.08
N ASP A 49 2.41 -7.80 10.98
CA ASP A 49 1.53 -7.50 12.10
C ASP A 49 0.40 -6.51 11.75
N LEU A 50 0.38 -5.97 10.52
CA LEU A 50 -0.63 -4.99 10.09
C LEU A 50 -2.07 -5.48 10.29
N PRO A 51 -2.45 -6.74 9.95
CA PRO A 51 -3.82 -7.20 10.19
C PRO A 51 -4.22 -7.16 11.67
N LYS A 52 -3.27 -7.44 12.58
CA LYS A 52 -3.51 -7.35 14.03
C LYS A 52 -3.70 -5.91 14.47
N ILE A 53 -2.87 -4.99 13.98
CA ILE A 53 -2.98 -3.55 14.28
C ILE A 53 -4.32 -2.99 13.80
N VAL A 54 -4.71 -3.31 12.56
CA VAL A 54 -5.99 -2.86 12.00
C VAL A 54 -7.16 -3.42 12.83
N SER A 55 -7.13 -4.70 13.21
CA SER A 55 -8.17 -5.35 14.02
C SER A 55 -8.22 -4.87 15.48
N TYR A 56 -7.08 -4.41 16.00
CA TYR A 56 -6.97 -3.83 17.33
C TYR A 56 -7.64 -2.45 17.40
N PHE A 57 -7.36 -1.58 16.42
CA PHE A 57 -7.89 -0.22 16.42
C PHE A 57 -9.29 -0.09 15.83
N LEU A 58 -9.63 -0.81 14.76
CA LEU A 58 -10.85 -0.57 13.99
C LEU A 58 -11.95 -1.56 14.35
N ALA A 59 -13.17 -1.05 14.49
CA ALA A 59 -14.35 -1.89 14.72
C ALA A 59 -14.69 -2.76 13.51
N GLU A 60 -14.47 -2.25 12.30
CA GLU A 60 -14.72 -2.94 11.03
C GLU A 60 -13.43 -2.96 10.18
N PRO A 61 -12.42 -3.79 10.54
CA PRO A 61 -11.10 -3.77 9.92
C PRO A 61 -11.14 -4.05 8.40
N LEU A 62 -12.07 -4.88 7.96
CA LEU A 62 -12.27 -5.22 6.55
C LEU A 62 -12.81 -4.06 5.70
N ARG A 63 -13.30 -2.98 6.32
CA ARG A 63 -13.81 -1.78 5.64
C ARG A 63 -12.74 -0.68 5.51
N LEU A 64 -11.48 -0.97 5.84
CA LEU A 64 -10.40 -0.03 5.71
C LEU A 64 -10.25 0.42 4.25
N ALA A 65 -10.56 1.69 3.99
CA ALA A 65 -10.59 2.29 2.66
C ALA A 65 -9.40 3.23 2.41
N TRP A 66 -8.75 3.73 3.46
CA TRP A 66 -7.65 4.67 3.36
C TRP A 66 -6.53 4.28 4.33
N LEU A 67 -5.33 4.03 3.81
CA LEU A 67 -4.17 3.64 4.60
C LEU A 67 -2.97 4.48 4.23
N ASP A 68 -2.35 5.10 5.24
CA ASP A 68 -1.13 5.88 5.07
C ASP A 68 0.03 5.26 5.83
N LEU A 69 0.98 4.75 5.06
CA LEU A 69 2.24 4.15 5.48
C LEU A 69 3.44 4.99 5.02
N SER A 70 3.22 6.25 4.62
CA SER A 70 4.29 7.12 4.12
C SER A 70 5.34 7.43 5.18
N PHE A 71 6.57 7.77 4.75
CA PHE A 71 7.67 8.11 5.66
C PHE A 71 7.92 7.03 6.72
N ASN A 72 8.06 5.78 6.27
CA ASN A 72 8.47 4.63 7.06
C ASN A 72 9.76 4.03 6.45
N LYS A 73 10.12 2.79 6.81
CA LYS A 73 11.31 2.07 6.33
C LYS A 73 10.94 0.78 5.58
N ILE A 74 9.75 0.75 4.96
CA ILE A 74 9.23 -0.44 4.29
C ILE A 74 10.06 -0.73 3.06
N THR A 75 10.62 -1.94 2.97
CA THR A 75 11.45 -2.37 1.84
C THR A 75 10.69 -3.20 0.80
N HIS A 76 9.51 -3.72 1.17
CA HIS A 76 8.71 -4.61 0.33
C HIS A 76 7.22 -4.32 0.39
N ILE A 77 6.52 -4.50 -0.74
CA ILE A 77 5.04 -4.48 -0.77
C ILE A 77 4.53 -5.86 -0.37
N ASP A 78 4.19 -6.02 0.90
CA ASP A 78 3.75 -7.29 1.49
C ASP A 78 2.35 -7.73 1.01
N GLU A 79 2.13 -9.03 0.91
CA GLU A 79 0.88 -9.65 0.47
C GLU A 79 -0.28 -9.41 1.46
N VAL A 80 0.00 -9.10 2.73
CA VAL A 80 -1.03 -8.67 3.69
C VAL A 80 -1.85 -7.46 3.20
N LEU A 81 -1.26 -6.59 2.38
CA LEU A 81 -1.99 -5.45 1.79
C LEU A 81 -3.10 -5.92 0.85
N CYS A 82 -2.95 -7.09 0.23
CA CYS A 82 -3.95 -7.69 -0.67
C CYS A 82 -5.20 -8.16 0.10
N GLN A 83 -5.13 -8.31 1.42
CA GLN A 83 -6.28 -8.70 2.23
C GLN A 83 -7.26 -7.53 2.46
N LEU A 84 -6.82 -6.29 2.23
CA LEU A 84 -7.60 -5.07 2.43
C LEU A 84 -8.49 -4.78 1.21
N GLN A 85 -9.48 -5.64 0.96
CA GLN A 85 -10.28 -5.64 -0.27
C GLN A 85 -11.08 -4.34 -0.51
N GLU A 86 -11.40 -3.58 0.54
CA GLU A 86 -12.08 -2.28 0.45
C GLU A 86 -11.13 -1.08 0.29
N LEU A 87 -9.82 -1.31 0.16
CA LEU A 87 -8.81 -0.26 0.10
C LEU A 87 -8.94 0.56 -1.20
N ARG A 88 -9.08 1.87 -1.04
CA ARG A 88 -9.26 2.86 -2.12
C ARG A 88 -8.06 3.76 -2.30
N VAL A 89 -7.40 4.10 -1.20
CA VAL A 89 -6.24 4.98 -1.16
C VAL A 89 -5.13 4.35 -0.32
N LEU A 90 -3.94 4.26 -0.91
CA LEU A 90 -2.75 3.71 -0.26
C LEU A 90 -1.56 4.66 -0.44
N TYR A 91 -1.02 5.17 0.65
CA TYR A 91 0.20 5.98 0.62
C TYR A 91 1.40 5.18 1.10
N LEU A 92 2.37 4.99 0.21
CA LEU A 92 3.65 4.29 0.45
C LEU A 92 4.86 5.17 0.11
N HIS A 93 4.68 6.47 -0.14
CA HIS A 93 5.79 7.35 -0.51
C HIS A 93 6.79 7.56 0.63
N GLY A 94 8.05 7.86 0.30
CA GLY A 94 9.10 8.05 1.31
C GLY A 94 9.39 6.78 2.11
N ASN A 95 9.42 5.62 1.45
CA ASN A 95 9.83 4.33 2.00
C ASN A 95 11.07 3.82 1.26
N ASN A 96 11.45 2.56 1.46
CA ASN A 96 12.62 1.93 0.86
C ASN A 96 12.26 0.80 -0.10
N ILE A 97 11.09 0.84 -0.75
CA ILE A 97 10.64 -0.22 -1.67
C ILE A 97 11.63 -0.34 -2.84
N LEU A 98 12.21 -1.52 -3.02
CA LEU A 98 13.29 -1.76 -3.99
C LEU A 98 12.83 -2.44 -5.28
N ILE A 99 11.83 -3.33 -5.19
CA ILE A 99 11.48 -4.26 -6.28
C ILE A 99 10.18 -3.82 -6.94
N LEU A 100 10.28 -3.29 -8.16
CA LEU A 100 9.12 -2.77 -8.91
C LEU A 100 8.03 -3.82 -9.18
N SER A 101 8.40 -5.10 -9.36
CA SER A 101 7.44 -6.16 -9.61
C SER A 101 6.57 -6.50 -8.41
N GLU A 102 6.89 -6.05 -7.20
CA GLU A 102 6.03 -6.28 -6.04
C GLU A 102 4.73 -5.49 -6.09
N VAL A 103 4.68 -4.42 -6.91
CA VAL A 103 3.44 -3.69 -7.20
C VAL A 103 2.38 -4.62 -7.81
N ASP A 104 2.80 -5.69 -8.52
CA ASP A 104 1.92 -6.70 -9.12
C ASP A 104 0.89 -7.27 -8.12
N ARG A 105 1.30 -7.42 -6.85
CA ARG A 105 0.45 -7.95 -5.77
C ARG A 105 -0.81 -7.09 -5.55
N LEU A 106 -0.65 -5.77 -5.66
CA LEU A 106 -1.72 -4.80 -5.47
C LEU A 106 -2.78 -4.85 -6.59
N GLY A 107 -2.50 -5.55 -7.71
CA GLY A 107 -3.46 -5.78 -8.79
C GLY A 107 -4.72 -6.52 -8.35
N THR A 108 -4.67 -7.20 -7.20
CA THR A 108 -5.80 -7.91 -6.59
C THR A 108 -6.80 -6.99 -5.89
N LEU A 109 -6.49 -5.71 -5.69
CA LEU A 109 -7.33 -4.75 -4.95
C LEU A 109 -8.32 -4.04 -5.88
N PRO A 110 -9.61 -4.40 -5.87
CA PRO A 110 -10.56 -3.97 -6.92
C PRO A 110 -10.90 -2.48 -6.87
N TYR A 111 -10.83 -1.86 -5.70
CA TYR A 111 -11.25 -0.46 -5.49
C TYR A 111 -10.09 0.53 -5.36
N LEU A 112 -8.84 0.06 -5.43
CA LEU A 112 -7.65 0.90 -5.25
C LEU A 112 -7.53 1.91 -6.39
N HIS A 113 -7.91 3.16 -6.16
CA HIS A 113 -7.93 4.18 -7.20
C HIS A 113 -6.92 5.32 -6.96
N SER A 114 -6.23 5.35 -5.82
CA SER A 114 -5.15 6.30 -5.57
C SER A 114 -3.97 5.63 -4.88
N ILE A 115 -2.78 5.82 -5.42
CA ILE A 115 -1.54 5.32 -4.81
C ILE A 115 -0.43 6.37 -4.89
N THR A 116 0.45 6.39 -3.89
CA THR A 116 1.71 7.15 -3.96
C THR A 116 2.88 6.21 -3.62
N LEU A 117 3.91 6.24 -4.45
CA LEU A 117 5.10 5.38 -4.39
C LEU A 117 6.41 6.17 -4.65
N HIS A 118 6.36 7.46 -4.96
CA HIS A 118 7.55 8.33 -5.06
C HIS A 118 8.38 8.35 -3.76
N GLY A 119 9.65 8.73 -3.86
CA GLY A 119 10.58 8.67 -2.75
C GLY A 119 10.93 7.25 -2.31
N ASN A 120 10.69 6.24 -3.16
CA ASN A 120 11.17 4.86 -3.02
C ASN A 120 12.23 4.55 -4.08
N ALA A 121 13.04 3.52 -3.88
CA ALA A 121 14.07 3.13 -4.84
C ALA A 121 13.51 2.70 -6.21
N ILE A 122 12.27 2.18 -6.25
CA ILE A 122 11.57 1.84 -7.50
C ILE A 122 11.35 3.05 -8.45
N GLU A 123 11.36 4.28 -7.93
CA GLU A 123 11.14 5.50 -8.73
C GLU A 123 12.24 5.70 -9.78
N ALA A 124 13.47 5.24 -9.50
CA ALA A 124 14.59 5.33 -10.44
C ALA A 124 14.41 4.44 -11.69
N ASN A 125 13.45 3.50 -11.68
CA ASN A 125 13.20 2.62 -12.81
C ASN A 125 12.50 3.39 -13.95
N LYS A 126 13.08 3.37 -15.16
CA LYS A 126 12.51 4.04 -16.35
C LYS A 126 11.09 3.59 -16.71
N THR A 127 10.69 2.38 -16.30
CA THR A 127 9.36 1.82 -16.56
C THR A 127 8.40 1.97 -15.38
N TYR A 128 8.83 2.59 -14.28
CA TYR A 128 8.10 2.73 -13.02
C TYR A 128 6.61 3.06 -13.21
N ARG A 129 6.32 4.23 -13.78
CA ARG A 129 4.95 4.70 -13.97
C ARG A 129 4.13 3.79 -14.90
N ASN A 130 4.70 3.38 -16.02
CA ASN A 130 4.03 2.50 -16.99
C ASN A 130 3.71 1.13 -16.38
N ARG A 131 4.63 0.56 -15.59
CA ARG A 131 4.43 -0.71 -14.90
C ARG A 131 3.30 -0.59 -13.89
N VAL A 132 3.33 0.41 -13.01
CA VAL A 132 2.29 0.63 -11.99
C VAL A 132 0.92 0.77 -12.64
N ILE A 133 0.78 1.62 -13.68
CA ILE A 133 -0.49 1.81 -14.39
C ILE A 133 -0.93 0.53 -15.13
N SER A 134 0.01 -0.26 -15.66
CA SER A 134 -0.32 -1.51 -16.35
C SER A 134 -0.88 -2.59 -15.42
N VAL A 135 -0.37 -2.62 -14.19
CA VAL A 135 -0.78 -3.57 -13.14
C VAL A 135 -2.07 -3.12 -12.45
N LEU A 136 -2.24 -1.81 -12.30
CA LEU A 136 -3.35 -1.18 -11.59
C LEU A 136 -4.22 -0.35 -12.55
N PRO A 137 -4.91 -0.98 -13.53
CA PRO A 137 -5.68 -0.27 -14.55
C PRO A 137 -6.85 0.56 -13.98
N GLN A 138 -7.27 0.29 -12.74
CA GLN A 138 -8.32 0.99 -11.99
C GLN A 138 -7.86 2.31 -11.34
N LEU A 139 -6.55 2.60 -11.31
CA LEU A 139 -6.03 3.84 -10.70
C LEU A 139 -6.59 5.09 -11.36
N LYS A 140 -7.04 6.05 -10.57
CA LYS A 140 -7.38 7.41 -11.00
C LYS A 140 -6.21 8.37 -10.80
N SER A 141 -5.42 8.17 -9.75
CA SER A 141 -4.25 8.98 -9.42
C SER A 141 -3.05 8.13 -9.00
N MET A 142 -1.87 8.54 -9.42
CA MET A 142 -0.57 7.99 -9.03
C MET A 142 0.38 9.15 -8.71
N ASP A 143 1.02 9.13 -7.55
CA ASP A 143 1.99 10.15 -7.13
C ASP A 143 1.44 11.58 -7.29
N PHE A 144 0.23 11.80 -6.79
CA PHE A 144 -0.51 13.07 -6.86
C PHE A 144 -0.83 13.59 -8.28
N SER A 145 -0.50 12.81 -9.31
CA SER A 145 -0.86 13.08 -10.71
C SER A 145 -2.02 12.21 -11.15
N ALA A 146 -2.93 12.75 -11.97
CA ALA A 146 -4.00 11.96 -12.57
C ALA A 146 -3.44 10.96 -13.58
N VAL A 147 -4.04 9.77 -13.64
CA VAL A 147 -3.74 8.77 -14.67
C VAL A 147 -4.63 9.05 -15.88
N THR A 148 -4.01 9.59 -16.93
CA THR A 148 -4.66 10.02 -18.16
C THR A 148 -5.12 8.84 -19.02
N ARG A 149 -6.00 9.11 -20.00
CA ARG A 149 -6.45 8.10 -20.96
C ARG A 149 -5.29 7.55 -21.80
N ASP A 150 -4.39 8.43 -22.26
CA ASP A 150 -3.27 8.05 -23.12
C ASP A 150 -2.29 7.15 -22.38
N GLU A 151 -1.98 7.45 -21.11
CA GLU A 151 -1.15 6.58 -20.27
C GLU A 151 -1.77 5.19 -20.11
N ARG A 152 -3.10 5.08 -19.96
CA ARG A 152 -3.77 3.76 -19.90
C ARG A 152 -3.64 3.00 -21.20
N VAL A 153 -3.78 3.66 -22.34
CA VAL A 153 -3.63 3.02 -23.66
C VAL A 153 -2.19 2.53 -23.83
N MET A 154 -1.20 3.36 -23.51
CA MET A 154 0.22 3.00 -23.59
C MET A 154 0.58 1.86 -22.64
N ALA A 155 0.09 1.90 -21.40
CA ALA A 155 0.33 0.84 -20.42
C ALA A 155 -0.26 -0.51 -20.86
N LYS A 156 -1.43 -0.52 -21.52
CA LYS A 156 -2.01 -1.73 -22.11
C LYS A 156 -1.13 -2.29 -23.22
N ILE A 157 -0.65 -1.45 -24.14
CA ILE A 157 0.24 -1.89 -25.24
C ILE A 157 1.54 -2.46 -24.65
N TRP A 158 2.11 -1.78 -23.66
CA TRP A 158 3.32 -2.20 -22.96
C TRP A 158 3.14 -3.57 -22.29
N HIS A 159 2.00 -3.80 -21.61
CA HIS A 159 1.70 -5.07 -20.96
C HIS A 159 1.68 -6.24 -21.96
N HIS A 160 1.00 -6.08 -23.09
CA HIS A 160 0.95 -7.11 -24.15
C HIS A 160 2.33 -7.39 -24.75
N SER A 161 3.13 -6.35 -24.99
CA SER A 161 4.49 -6.51 -25.53
C SER A 161 5.39 -7.28 -24.56
N ASN A 162 5.29 -7.02 -23.26
CA ASN A 162 6.13 -7.69 -22.27
C ASN A 162 5.70 -9.13 -21.99
N ASN A 163 4.40 -9.43 -22.02
CA ASN A 163 3.93 -10.82 -21.92
C ASN A 163 4.43 -11.67 -23.10
N ARG A 164 4.45 -11.11 -24.32
CA ARG A 164 5.02 -11.77 -25.51
C ARG A 164 6.53 -12.02 -25.42
N ARG A 165 7.27 -11.16 -24.71
CA ARG A 165 8.71 -11.35 -24.48
C ARG A 165 8.96 -12.47 -23.47
N ARG A 166 8.26 -12.46 -22.33
CA ARG A 166 8.39 -13.51 -21.30
C ARG A 166 8.02 -14.89 -21.83
N SER A 167 6.96 -15.00 -22.64
CA SER A 167 6.56 -16.28 -23.25
C SER A 167 7.60 -16.88 -24.20
N LYS A 168 8.49 -16.07 -24.78
CA LYS A 168 9.59 -16.56 -25.65
C LYS A 168 10.80 -17.01 -24.84
N GLU A 169 11.05 -16.40 -23.69
CA GLU A 169 12.15 -16.77 -22.79
C GLU A 169 11.87 -18.06 -21.99
N THR A 170 10.60 -18.43 -21.78
CA THR A 170 10.24 -19.68 -21.07
C THR A 170 10.22 -20.92 -21.98
N LEU A 171 10.48 -20.75 -23.29
CA LEU A 171 10.50 -21.83 -24.29
C LEU A 171 11.94 -22.14 -24.79
N GLN A 172 12.96 -21.67 -24.09
CA GLN A 172 14.37 -22.07 -24.24
C GLN A 172 14.85 -22.72 -22.95
#